data_AF-A0A2E7QHB6-F1
#
_entry.id   AF-A0A2E7QHB6-F1
#
_cell.length_a   1.000
_cell.length_b   1.000
_cell.length_c   1.000
_cell.angle_alpha   90.00
_cell.angle_beta   90.00
_cell.angle_gamma   90.00
#
_symmetry.space_group_name_H-M   'P 1'
#
loop_
_entity.id
_entity.type
_entity.pdbx_description
1 polymer ?
#
loop_
_entity_poly.entity_id
_entity_poly.type
_entity_poly.pdbx_seq_one_letter_code
_entity_poly.pdbx_strand_id
1 'polypeptide(L)' 'MEWLSLKTIDPETGKIIQAIQSFIIRTDHHTTLVEASVSNDKDRPSTPPWLSDLKDLGVGPVDVG' A
#
# COMPACT_ATOMS: atom_id res chain seq x y z
N MET A 1 -11.98 7.12 22.83
CA MET A 1 -10.84 7.56 22.00
C MET A 1 -9.60 6.68 22.18
N GLU A 2 -9.52 5.85 23.23
CA GLU A 2 -8.40 4.94 23.50
C GLU A 2 -8.09 3.92 22.40
N TRP A 3 -9.11 3.48 21.64
CA TRP A 3 -8.96 2.43 20.62
C TRP A 3 -8.11 2.85 19.40
N LEU A 4 -7.89 4.14 19.20
CA LEU A 4 -7.14 4.69 18.07
C LEU A 4 -5.79 5.30 18.47
N SER A 5 -5.55 5.54 19.77
CA SER A 5 -4.69 6.65 20.20
C SER A 5 -3.28 6.31 20.69
N LEU A 6 -2.81 5.07 20.69
CA LEU A 6 -1.52 4.77 21.33
C LEU A 6 -0.34 4.48 20.40
N LYS A 7 -0.53 4.32 19.09
CA LYS A 7 0.59 4.02 18.17
C LYS A 7 0.52 4.68 16.79
N THR A 8 -0.46 5.55 16.57
CA THR A 8 -0.72 6.16 15.25
C THR A 8 -0.15 7.56 15.13
N ILE A 9 0.42 8.11 16.21
CA ILE A 9 1.07 9.42 16.22
C ILE A 9 2.48 9.24 16.76
N ASP A 10 3.46 9.76 16.02
CA ASP A 10 4.85 9.85 16.47
C ASP A 10 4.96 10.91 17.59
N PRO A 11 5.38 10.53 18.80
CA PRO A 11 5.44 11.46 19.94
C PRO A 11 6.52 12.53 19.80
N GLU A 12 7.55 12.33 18.98
CA GLU A 12 8.62 13.31 18.78
C GLU A 12 8.23 14.38 17.75
N THR A 13 7.51 13.97 16.70
CA THR A 13 7.18 14.87 15.58
C THR A 13 5.73 15.32 15.55
N GLY A 14 4.85 14.69 16.32
CA GLY A 14 3.40 14.94 16.32
C GLY A 14 2.69 14.51 15.03
N LYS A 15 3.38 13.81 14.12
CA LYS A 15 2.84 13.38 12.83
C LYS A 15 2.08 12.07 12.96
N ILE A 16 1.10 11.87 12.05
CA ILE A 16 0.39 10.60 11.94
C ILE A 16 1.28 9.57 11.23
N ILE A 17 1.41 8.39 11.82
CA ILE A 17 2.03 7.21 11.23
C ILE A 17 0.98 6.51 10.38
N GLN A 18 1.12 6.57 9.06
CA GLN A 18 0.22 5.95 8.10
C GLN A 18 0.87 4.73 7.46
N ALA A 19 0.19 3.59 7.49
CA ALA A 19 0.57 2.43 6.69
C ALA A 19 -0.07 2.54 5.31
N ILE A 20 0.72 2.30 4.27
CA ILE A 20 0.26 2.20 2.89
C ILE A 20 0.45 0.73 2.50
N GLN A 21 -0.65 0.07 2.17
CA GLN A 21 -0.67 -1.37 1.92
C GLN A 21 -1.51 -1.64 0.68
N SER A 22 -1.01 -2.55 -0.13
CA SER A 22 -1.71 -3.11 -1.29
C SER A 22 -1.71 -4.63 -1.14
N PHE A 23 -2.77 -5.27 -1.62
CA PHE A 23 -2.92 -6.72 -1.53
C PHE A 23 -3.10 -7.31 -2.92
N ILE A 24 -2.45 -8.45 -3.16
CA ILE A 24 -2.78 -9.33 -4.27
C ILE A 24 -3.60 -10.48 -3.72
N ILE A 25 -4.83 -10.62 -4.22
CA ILE A 25 -5.70 -11.74 -3.92
C ILE A 25 -5.66 -12.67 -5.14
N ARG A 26 -5.25 -13.93 -4.91
CA ARG A 26 -5.23 -14.97 -5.93
C ARG A 26 -6.30 -16.01 -5.64
N THR A 27 -7.05 -16.35 -6.65
CA THR A 27 -8.02 -17.45 -6.68
C THR A 27 -7.76 -18.28 -7.94
N ASP A 28 -8.46 -19.41 -8.09
CA ASP A 28 -8.32 -20.25 -9.28
C ASP A 28 -8.71 -19.53 -10.58
N HIS A 29 -9.52 -18.46 -10.50
CA HIS A 29 -10.07 -17.77 -11.66
C HIS A 29 -9.54 -16.34 -11.85
N HIS A 30 -9.12 -15.69 -10.77
CA HIS A 30 -8.80 -14.26 -10.77
C HIS A 30 -7.56 -13.94 -9.95
N THR A 31 -6.83 -12.93 -10.43
CA THR A 31 -5.80 -12.24 -9.67
C THR A 31 -6.22 -10.78 -9.56
N THR A 32 -6.52 -10.35 -8.34
CA THR A 32 -7.03 -8.99 -8.07
C THR A 32 -6.01 -8.20 -7.26
N LEU A 33 -5.71 -6.99 -7.72
CA LEU A 33 -4.99 -5.98 -6.95
C LEU A 33 -5.99 -5.14 -6.16
N VAL A 34 -5.89 -5.17 -4.84
CA VAL A 34 -6.66 -4.30 -3.94
C VAL A 34 -5.77 -3.15 -3.50
N GLU A 35 -6.30 -1.93 -3.69
CA GLU A 35 -5.68 -0.64 -3.37
C GLU A 35 -4.45 -0.30 -4.24
N ALA A 36 -4.61 0.66 -5.15
CA ALA A 36 -3.54 1.18 -6.01
C ALA A 36 -3.37 2.72 -5.89
N SER A 37 -3.90 3.33 -4.83
CA SER A 37 -4.06 4.79 -4.71
C SER A 37 -2.75 5.60 -4.64
N VAL A 38 -1.65 4.89 -4.41
CA VAL A 38 -0.28 5.39 -4.31
C VAL A 38 0.54 5.32 -5.60
N SER A 39 -0.04 4.79 -6.68
CA SER A 39 0.59 4.75 -8.00
C SER A 39 0.14 5.88 -8.95
N ASN A 40 0.92 6.00 -10.02
CA ASN A 40 0.90 6.89 -11.20
C ASN A 40 0.46 8.33 -10.93
N ASP A 41 1.39 9.26 -11.13
CA ASP A 41 1.17 10.71 -11.20
C ASP A 41 0.85 11.42 -9.87
N LYS A 42 1.01 10.76 -8.73
CA LYS A 42 0.99 11.41 -7.41
C LYS A 42 2.40 11.48 -6.85
N ASP A 43 3.02 12.66 -6.93
CA ASP A 43 4.30 12.90 -6.26
C ASP A 43 4.11 12.81 -4.74
N ARG A 44 4.71 11.80 -4.12
CA ARG A 44 4.69 11.56 -2.68
C ARG A 44 6.10 11.18 -2.21
N PRO A 45 7.00 12.15 -2.02
CA PRO A 45 8.41 11.90 -1.68
C PRO A 45 8.62 11.11 -0.38
N SER A 46 7.65 11.16 0.54
CA SER A 46 7.66 10.43 1.81
C SER A 46 7.04 9.03 1.73
N THR A 47 6.53 8.62 0.56
CA THR A 47 5.94 7.30 0.32
C THR A 47 6.81 6.53 -0.66
N PRO A 48 7.51 5.46 -0.22
CA PRO A 48 8.30 4.66 -1.13
C PRO A 48 7.41 4.02 -2.21
N PRO A 49 7.89 3.90 -3.46
CA PRO A 49 7.14 3.22 -4.52
C PRO A 49 7.03 1.73 -4.19
N TRP A 50 5.80 1.20 -4.12
CA TRP A 50 5.50 -0.21 -3.82
C TRP A 50 5.21 -1.04 -5.08
N LEU A 51 4.97 -0.38 -6.23
CA LEU A 51 4.65 -1.06 -7.49
C LEU A 51 5.80 -1.97 -7.97
N SER A 52 7.05 -1.64 -7.63
CA SER A 52 8.22 -2.49 -7.88
C SER A 52 8.12 -3.84 -7.18
N ASP A 53 7.54 -3.87 -5.98
CA ASP A 53 7.48 -5.06 -5.14
C ASP A 53 6.52 -6.11 -5.73
N LEU A 54 5.52 -5.69 -6.52
CA LEU A 54 4.64 -6.59 -7.25
C LEU A 54 5.40 -7.44 -8.28
N LYS A 55 6.46 -6.88 -8.87
CA LYS A 55 7.30 -7.59 -9.83
C LYS A 55 8.04 -8.76 -9.17
N ASP A 56 8.51 -8.57 -7.94
CA ASP A 56 9.19 -9.61 -7.16
C ASP A 56 8.22 -10.74 -6.78
N LEU A 57 6.91 -10.45 -6.73
CA LEU A 57 5.84 -11.44 -6.57
C LEU A 57 5.41 -12.12 -7.88
N GLY A 58 6.04 -11.78 -9.01
CA GLY A 58 5.72 -12.28 -10.33
C GLY A 58 4.37 -11.78 -10.87
N VAL A 59 3.90 -10.61 -10.40
CA VAL A 59 2.62 -10.01 -10.82
C VAL A 59 2.89 -8.73 -11.59
N GLY A 60 2.56 -8.73 -12.87
CA GLY A 60 2.51 -7.55 -13.72
C GLY A 60 1.07 -7.00 -13.87
N PRO A 61 0.92 -5.80 -14.45
CA PRO A 61 -0.39 -5.21 -14.71
C PRO A 61 -1.31 -6.08 -15.58
N VAL A 62 -0.72 -6.88 -16.47
CA VAL A 62 -1.45 -7.81 -17.37
C VAL A 62 -2.04 -9.01 -16.65
N ASP A 63 -1.54 -9.31 -15.44
CA ASP A 63 -2.00 -10.44 -14.63
C ASP A 63 -3.20 -10.04 -13.75
N VAL A 64 -3.55 -8.76 -13.67
CA VAL A 64 -4.67 -8.26 -12.86
C VAL A 64 -5.94 -8.19 -13.71
N GLY A 65 -6.93 -9.03 -13.40
CA GLY A 65 -8.19 -9.16 -14.15
C GLY A 65 -9.20 -10.13 -13.54
#